data_AF-A0A7K2JWP0-F1
#
_entry.id   AF-A0A7K2JWP0-F1
#
_cell.length_a   1.000
_cell.length_b   1.000
_cell.length_c   1.000
_cell.angle_alpha   90.00
_cell.angle_beta   90.00
_cell.angle_gamma   90.00
#
_symmetry.space_group_name_H-M   'P 1'
#
loop_
_entity.id
_entity.type
_entity.pdbx_description
1 polymer ?
#
loop_
_entity_poly.entity_id
_entity_poly.type
_entity_poly.pdbx_seq_one_letter_code
_entity_poly.pdbx_strand_id
1 'polypeptide(L)'
;MRAFYRGYSAQSGRRASQVRRLHIMREDGPMPGRQAECGTTGWTVTHSPAVILDPAPAAPPAGLAWCPRCVGLAAARTSLLDQWAAQLAAEAAR
;
A
#
# COMPACT_ATOMS: atom_id res chain seq x y z
N MET A 1 -9.61 -6.38 0.53
CA MET A 1 -8.16 -6.09 0.32
C MET A 1 -7.52 -5.92 1.67
N ARG A 2 -6.31 -6.45 1.88
CA ARG A 2 -5.54 -6.30 3.12
C ARG A 2 -4.48 -5.21 2.97
N ALA A 3 -4.03 -4.64 4.07
CA ALA A 3 -2.91 -3.71 4.09
C ALA A 3 -1.92 -4.08 5.18
N PHE A 4 -0.68 -3.61 5.08
CA PHE A 4 0.29 -3.75 6.15
C PHE A 4 1.21 -2.55 6.22
N TYR A 5 1.72 -2.29 7.41
CA TYR A 5 2.82 -1.35 7.61
C TYR A 5 3.87 -1.99 8.50
N ARG A 6 5.05 -1.39 8.50
CA ARG A 6 6.16 -1.79 9.36
C ARG A 6 6.49 -0.64 10.28
N GLY A 7 6.50 -0.91 11.58
CA GLY A 7 7.09 -0.03 12.56
C GLY A 7 8.39 -0.66 13.05
N TYR A 8 9.48 0.09 13.03
CA TYR A 8 10.62 -0.08 13.94
C TYR A 8 11.75 -1.07 13.58
N SER A 9 12.98 -0.69 13.93
CA SER A 9 14.07 -1.58 14.38
C SER A 9 14.22 -1.36 15.88
N ALA A 10 14.14 -2.42 16.70
CA ALA A 10 14.31 -2.35 18.15
C ALA A 10 15.69 -1.82 18.60
N GLN A 11 16.67 -1.79 17.69
CA GLN A 11 18.08 -1.50 17.99
C GLN A 11 18.47 -0.02 17.86
N SER A 12 17.79 0.78 17.03
CA SER A 12 18.32 2.10 16.64
C SER A 12 17.45 3.29 17.03
N GLY A 13 16.24 3.08 17.54
CA GLY A 13 15.40 4.16 18.13
C GLY A 13 14.97 5.29 17.18
N ARG A 14 15.35 5.26 15.90
CA ARG A 14 15.15 6.38 14.96
C ARG A 14 14.04 6.08 13.96
N ARG A 15 13.08 7.01 13.87
CA ARG A 15 11.97 7.01 12.90
C ARG A 15 12.40 7.77 11.64
N ALA A 16 12.61 7.06 10.53
CA ALA A 16 12.69 7.71 9.21
C ALA A 16 11.27 7.90 8.66
N SER A 17 11.01 9.02 7.98
CA SER A 17 9.72 9.38 7.36
C SER A 17 9.18 8.36 6.35
N GLN A 18 10.02 7.45 5.84
CA GLN A 18 9.65 6.32 4.98
C GLN A 18 8.95 5.17 5.73
N VAL A 19 9.06 5.08 7.06
CA VAL A 19 8.48 4.02 7.93
C VAL A 19 6.99 4.26 8.22
N ARG A 20 6.41 5.34 7.69
CA ARG A 20 5.00 5.71 7.89
C ARG A 20 4.11 5.28 6.72
N ARG A 21 4.58 4.38 5.84
CA ARG A 21 3.82 3.96 4.67
C ARG A 21 2.95 2.74 4.97
N LEU A 22 1.66 2.87 4.67
CA LEU A 22 0.71 1.77 4.64
C LEU A 22 0.71 1.18 3.23
N HIS A 23 1.05 -0.09 3.12
CA HIS A 23 1.16 -0.82 1.87
C HIS A 23 -0.08 -1.66 1.64
N ILE A 24 -0.56 -1.70 0.41
CA ILE A 24 -1.63 -2.61 -0.01
C ILE A 24 -1.01 -3.98 -0.23
N MET A 25 -1.59 -5.01 0.38
CA MET A 25 -1.15 -6.38 0.23
C MET A 25 -1.56 -6.91 -1.14
N ARG A 26 -0.61 -7.56 -1.80
CA ARG A 26 -0.80 -8.21 -3.08
C ARG A 26 -1.27 -9.63 -2.85
N GLU A 27 -2.47 -9.94 -3.33
CA GLU A 27 -3.10 -11.26 -3.21
C GLU A 27 -2.90 -12.12 -4.48
N ASP A 28 -2.39 -11.53 -5.55
CA ASP A 28 -2.07 -12.18 -6.81
C ASP A 28 -0.54 -12.25 -7.02
N GLY A 29 -0.07 -13.20 -7.84
CA GLY A 29 1.35 -13.28 -8.23
C GLY A 29 2.21 -14.25 -7.40
N PRO A 30 3.55 -14.09 -7.42
CA PRO A 30 4.49 -15.15 -7.01
C PRO A 30 4.59 -15.34 -5.50
N MET A 31 4.20 -14.34 -4.69
CA MET A 31 4.19 -14.43 -3.23
C MET A 31 2.89 -13.83 -2.65
N PRO A 32 1.72 -14.46 -2.87
CA PRO A 32 0.43 -13.97 -2.41
C PRO A 32 0.38 -13.78 -0.90
N GLY A 33 -0.17 -12.65 -0.45
CA GLY A 33 -0.29 -12.34 0.97
C GLY A 33 1.05 -12.16 1.70
N ARG A 34 2.18 -12.14 0.96
CA ARG A 34 3.54 -12.01 1.49
C ARG A 34 4.32 -10.81 0.90
N GLN A 35 3.66 -10.06 0.03
CA GLN A 35 4.22 -8.94 -0.70
C GLN A 35 3.20 -7.80 -0.80
N ALA A 36 3.67 -6.56 -0.84
CA ALA A 36 2.88 -5.40 -1.23
C ALA A 36 2.74 -5.29 -2.74
N GLU A 37 1.70 -4.61 -3.22
CA GLU A 37 1.52 -4.27 -4.65
C GLU A 37 2.79 -3.62 -5.25
N CYS A 38 3.48 -2.78 -4.48
CA CYS A 38 4.69 -2.10 -4.92
C CYS A 38 5.96 -2.97 -4.93
N GLY A 39 5.89 -4.25 -4.55
CA GLY A 39 7.05 -5.15 -4.44
C GLY A 39 7.69 -5.23 -3.06
N THR A 40 7.28 -4.38 -2.11
CA THR A 40 7.81 -4.42 -0.74
C THR A 40 7.39 -5.70 -0.05
N THR A 41 8.33 -6.50 0.43
CA THR A 41 8.03 -7.68 1.23
C THR A 41 7.68 -7.29 2.66
N GLY A 42 6.78 -8.02 3.31
CA GLY A 42 6.34 -7.81 4.70
C GLY A 42 6.99 -8.75 5.75
N TRP A 43 7.65 -9.83 5.34
CA TRP A 43 8.04 -10.92 6.25
C TRP A 43 9.55 -11.19 6.32
N THR A 44 10.37 -10.52 5.51
CA THR A 44 11.82 -10.81 5.39
C THR A 44 12.74 -10.12 6.40
N VAL A 45 12.20 -9.44 7.43
CA VAL A 45 13.04 -8.69 8.38
C VAL A 45 12.77 -9.13 9.82
N THR A 46 13.85 -9.48 10.53
CA THR A 46 13.81 -10.12 11.85
C THR A 46 13.35 -9.18 12.98
N HIS A 47 13.54 -7.87 12.84
CA HIS A 47 13.32 -6.89 13.91
C HIS A 47 12.21 -5.88 13.63
N SER A 48 11.42 -6.09 12.57
CA SER A 48 10.30 -5.23 12.18
C SER A 48 9.14 -6.07 11.63
N PRO A 49 8.43 -6.83 12.48
CA PRO A 49 7.30 -7.62 12.03
C PRO A 49 6.25 -6.70 11.37
N ALA A 50 5.66 -7.17 10.28
CA ALA A 50 4.58 -6.44 9.63
C ALA A 50 3.32 -6.47 10.50
N VAL A 51 2.70 -5.32 10.68
CA VAL A 51 1.35 -5.21 11.26
C VAL A 51 0.36 -5.27 10.11
N ILE A 52 -0.49 -6.29 10.12
CA ILE A 52 -1.49 -6.54 9.09
C ILE A 52 -2.82 -5.91 9.52
N LEU A 53 -3.47 -5.19 8.60
CA LEU A 53 -4.81 -4.65 8.74
C LEU A 53 -5.72 -5.38 7.74
N ASP A 54 -6.67 -6.14 8.27
CA ASP A 54 -7.64 -6.92 7.51
C ASP A 54 -9.06 -6.74 8.09
N PRO A 55 -9.98 -6.07 7.38
CA PRO A 55 -9.81 -5.46 6.07
C PRO A 55 -8.88 -4.23 6.09
N ALA A 56 -8.37 -3.84 4.92
CA ALA A 56 -7.69 -2.56 4.75
C ALA A 56 -8.65 -1.41 5.14
N PRO A 57 -8.19 -0.45 5.97
CA PRO A 57 -9.04 0.68 6.37
C PRO A 57 -9.28 1.62 5.18
N ALA A 58 -10.37 2.39 5.20
CA ALA A 58 -10.63 3.39 4.15
C ALA A 58 -9.58 4.52 4.13
N ALA A 59 -9.03 4.88 5.30
CA ALA A 59 -7.99 5.88 5.46
C ALA A 59 -6.81 5.32 6.27
N PRO A 60 -5.57 5.81 6.05
CA PRO A 60 -4.43 5.42 6.87
C PRO A 60 -4.66 5.77 8.35
N PRO A 61 -4.30 4.89 9.30
CA PRO A 61 -4.29 5.23 10.72
C PRO A 61 -3.42 6.45 11.01
N ALA A 62 -3.67 7.10 12.16
CA ALA A 62 -2.95 8.31 12.56
C ALA A 62 -1.42 8.14 12.48
N GLY A 63 -0.77 9.06 11.77
CA GLY A 63 0.68 9.02 11.57
C GLY A 63 1.15 7.99 10.53
N LEU A 64 0.25 7.40 9.76
CA LEU A 64 0.56 6.65 8.54
C LEU A 64 0.03 7.40 7.31
N ALA A 65 0.56 7.05 6.15
CA ALA A 65 0.09 7.51 4.85
C ALA A 65 0.10 6.34 3.88
N TRP A 66 -0.84 6.29 2.94
CA TRP A 66 -0.80 5.28 1.89
C TRP A 66 0.52 5.35 1.10
N CYS A 67 1.03 4.19 0.69
CA CYS A 67 2.10 4.11 -0.30
C CYS A 67 1.52 4.53 -1.67
N PRO A 68 1.99 5.64 -2.29
CA PRO A 68 1.41 6.14 -3.53
C PRO A 68 1.50 5.12 -4.68
N ARG A 69 2.62 4.37 -4.73
CA ARG A 69 2.81 3.31 -5.72
C ARG A 69 1.80 2.16 -5.54
N CYS A 70 1.55 1.73 -4.30
CA CYS A 70 0.52 0.73 -4.03
C CYS A 70 -0.87 1.20 -4.49
N VAL A 71 -1.22 2.45 -4.17
CA VAL A 71 -2.52 3.03 -4.56
C VAL A 71 -2.65 3.08 -6.09
N GLY A 72 -1.64 3.57 -6.81
CA GLY A 72 -1.66 3.63 -8.26
C GLY A 72 -1.79 2.26 -8.92
N LEU A 73 -1.03 1.26 -8.44
CA LEU A 73 -1.12 -0.12 -8.95
C LEU A 73 -2.48 -0.77 -8.64
N ALA A 74 -3.02 -0.56 -7.45
CA ALA A 74 -4.35 -1.06 -7.09
C ALA A 74 -5.46 -0.39 -7.93
N ALA A 75 -5.36 0.92 -8.17
CA ALA A 75 -6.29 1.66 -9.01
C ALA A 75 -6.22 1.19 -10.48
N ALA A 76 -5.02 0.91 -11.00
CA ALA A 76 -4.83 0.33 -12.32
C ALA A 76 -5.46 -1.07 -12.42
N ARG A 77 -5.17 -1.95 -11.45
CA ARG A 77 -5.71 -3.34 -11.44
C ARG A 77 -7.24 -3.38 -11.37
N THR A 78 -7.85 -2.41 -10.71
CA THR A 78 -9.31 -2.31 -10.56
C THR A 78 -9.98 -1.52 -11.69
N SER A 79 -9.25 -1.18 -12.76
CA SER A 79 -9.71 -0.34 -13.88
C SER A 79 -10.29 1.01 -13.42
N LEU A 80 -9.94 1.47 -12.22
CA LEU A 80 -10.38 2.76 -11.70
C LEU A 80 -9.74 3.90 -12.48
N LEU A 81 -8.48 3.72 -12.89
CA LEU A 81 -7.78 4.71 -13.72
C LEU A 81 -8.45 4.85 -15.10
N ASP A 82 -8.89 3.76 -15.71
CA ASP A 82 -9.59 3.79 -17.00
C ASP A 82 -10.94 4.51 -16.89
N GLN A 83 -11.68 4.25 -15.81
CA GLN A 83 -12.94 4.92 -15.52
C GLN A 83 -12.75 6.44 -15.34
N TRP A 84 -11.73 6.85 -14.60
CA TRP A 84 -11.41 8.26 -14.42
C TRP A 84 -10.93 8.92 -15.71
N ALA A 85 -10.10 8.24 -16.50
CA ALA A 85 -9.65 8.76 -17.79
C ALA A 85 -10.84 8.99 -18.75
N ALA A 86 -11.80 8.05 -18.79
CA ALA A 86 -13.02 8.20 -19.58
C ALA A 86 -13.86 9.39 -19.12
N GLN A 87 -14.00 9.61 -17.80
CA GLN A 87 -14.73 10.75 -17.24
C GLN A 87 -14.07 12.08 -17.60
N LEU A 88 -12.75 12.19 -17.43
CA LEU A 88 -11.99 13.40 -17.77
C LEU A 88 -12.07 13.72 -19.27
N ALA A 89 -11.97 12.70 -20.13
CA ALA A 89 -12.13 12.89 -21.57
C ALA A 89 -13.54 13.38 -21.95
N ALA A 90 -14.57 12.86 -21.29
CA ALA A 90 -15.94 13.31 -21.49
C ALA A 90 -16.18 14.75 -21.01
N GLU A 91 -15.53 15.18 -19.93
CA GLU A 91 -15.58 16.56 -19.44
C GLU A 91 -14.83 17.52 -20.36
N ALA A 92 -13.65 17.13 -20.86
CA ALA A 92 -12.84 17.97 -21.75
C ALA A 92 -13.49 18.17 -23.14
N ALA A 93 -14.43 17.31 -23.52
CA ALA A 93 -15.15 17.39 -24.80
C ALA A 93 -16.44 18.22 -24.73
N ARG A 94 -16.80 18.75 -23.55
CA ARG A 94 -17.93 19.67 -23.35
C ARG A 94 -17.49 21.12 -23.48
#